data_AF-A0A261BSP4-F1
#
_entry.id   AF-A0A261BSP4-F1
#
_cell.length_a   1.000
_cell.length_b   1.000
_cell.length_c   1.000
_cell.angle_alpha   90.00
_cell.angle_beta   90.00
_cell.angle_gamma   90.00
#
_symmetry.space_group_name_H-M   'P 1'
#
loop_
_entity.id
_entity.type
_entity.pdbx_description
1 polymer ?
#
loop_
_entity_poly.entity_id
_entity_poly.type
_entity_poly.pdbx_seq_one_letter_code
_entity_poly.pdbx_strand_id
1 'polypeptide(L)'
;GFVSLVPHTVLDAIAMTNCLMVVQCTEPLEIFTGIETPNRYVVHDMYLRPILFCAEKSNFISRECCGSGRNFTMEIRDMYGAELMKCYRDNPCFSCTDFLGTQFQGQQIGLMKKECCDGDFKLLGAGCNQPLLIRSPCCASCGGTQIFPVLTYTGIKVGEISPTTFHQF
;
A
#
# COMPACT_ATOMS: atom_id res chain seq x y z
N GLY A 1 20.28 6.55 9.60
CA GLY A 1 19.46 7.29 10.58
C GLY A 1 18.19 7.69 9.89
N PHE A 2 17.02 7.46 10.49
CA PHE A 2 15.75 7.75 9.84
C PHE A 2 15.52 9.27 9.70
N VAL A 3 14.80 9.65 8.67
CA VAL A 3 14.34 11.03 8.49
C VAL A 3 13.38 11.40 9.63
N SER A 4 13.55 12.58 10.21
CA SER A 4 12.63 13.13 11.21
C SER A 4 11.38 13.67 10.51
N LEU A 5 10.21 13.21 10.95
CA LEU A 5 8.91 13.64 10.43
C LEU A 5 8.30 14.69 11.34
N VAL A 6 7.50 15.58 10.75
CA VAL A 6 6.66 16.50 11.52
C VAL A 6 5.69 15.68 12.39
N PRO A 7 5.60 15.95 13.71
CA PRO A 7 4.69 15.23 14.59
C PRO A 7 3.25 15.33 14.09
N HIS A 8 2.55 14.22 14.08
CA HIS A 8 1.16 14.15 13.67
C HIS A 8 0.45 13.02 14.40
N THR A 9 -0.77 13.28 14.87
CA THR A 9 -1.54 12.34 15.70
C THR A 9 -1.76 10.98 15.03
N VAL A 10 -1.87 10.97 13.70
CA VAL A 10 -1.96 9.74 12.91
C VAL A 10 -0.71 8.88 13.02
N LEU A 11 0.49 9.48 13.05
CA LEU A 11 1.74 8.73 13.21
C LEU A 11 1.78 8.06 14.59
N ASP A 12 1.30 8.76 15.63
CA ASP A 12 1.18 8.20 16.97
C ASP A 12 0.16 7.04 17.01
N ALA A 13 -0.99 7.20 16.35
CA ALA A 13 -2.00 6.15 16.25
C ALA A 13 -1.46 4.90 15.55
N ILE A 14 -0.71 5.06 14.46
CA ILE A 14 -0.05 3.95 13.75
C ILE A 14 1.00 3.30 14.64
N ALA A 15 1.84 4.09 15.33
CA ALA A 15 2.90 3.59 16.20
C ALA A 15 2.37 2.82 17.42
N MET A 16 1.18 3.16 17.93
CA MET A 16 0.52 2.48 19.04
C MET A 16 -0.28 1.24 18.62
N THR A 17 -0.38 0.96 17.33
CA THR A 17 -1.23 -0.09 16.78
C THR A 17 -0.40 -1.29 16.30
N ASN A 18 -0.80 -2.50 16.71
CA ASN A 18 -0.12 -3.73 16.28
C ASN A 18 -0.64 -4.31 14.96
N CYS A 19 -1.80 -3.83 14.49
CA CYS A 19 -2.44 -4.31 13.27
C CYS A 19 -3.22 -3.18 12.59
N LEU A 20 -2.94 -2.93 11.31
CA LEU A 20 -3.72 -2.03 10.47
C LEU A 20 -4.59 -2.86 9.52
N MET A 21 -5.87 -2.51 9.45
CA MET A 21 -6.81 -3.14 8.54
C MET A 21 -7.11 -2.18 7.40
N VAL A 22 -6.89 -2.62 6.16
CA VAL A 22 -7.19 -1.84 4.95
C VAL A 22 -8.43 -2.42 4.30
N VAL A 23 -9.52 -1.66 4.29
CA VAL A 23 -10.82 -2.08 3.77
C VAL A 23 -11.10 -1.34 2.48
N GLN A 24 -11.33 -2.06 1.38
CA GLN A 24 -11.72 -1.47 0.11
C GLN A 24 -13.19 -1.04 0.16
N CYS A 25 -13.47 0.19 -0.24
CA CYS A 25 -14.83 0.66 -0.49
C CYS A 25 -15.18 0.34 -1.94
N THR A 26 -15.97 -0.71 -2.16
CA THR A 26 -16.56 -0.98 -3.47
C THR A 26 -17.78 -0.07 -3.66
N GLU A 27 -17.87 0.65 -4.78
CA GLU A 27 -19.05 1.47 -5.05
C GLU A 27 -20.16 0.57 -5.63
N PRO A 28 -21.39 0.61 -5.08
CA PRO A 28 -22.50 -0.19 -5.61
C PRO A 28 -22.74 0.07 -7.12
N LEU A 29 -22.46 1.27 -7.59
CA LEU A 29 -22.56 1.64 -9.01
C LEU A 29 -21.61 0.84 -9.90
N GLU A 30 -20.39 0.49 -9.45
CA GLU A 30 -19.48 -0.39 -10.21
C GLU A 30 -20.09 -1.77 -10.41
N ILE A 31 -20.76 -2.29 -9.38
CA ILE A 31 -21.40 -3.61 -9.38
C ILE A 31 -22.59 -3.63 -10.36
N PHE A 32 -23.36 -2.53 -10.42
CA PHE A 32 -24.55 -2.44 -11.28
C PHE A 32 -24.26 -2.01 -12.73
N THR A 33 -23.20 -1.25 -12.98
CA THR A 33 -22.93 -0.65 -14.30
C THR A 33 -21.68 -1.21 -14.99
N GLY A 34 -20.81 -1.90 -14.26
CA GLY A 34 -19.52 -2.39 -14.77
C GLY A 34 -18.50 -1.28 -15.06
N ILE A 35 -18.80 -0.02 -14.71
CA ILE A 35 -17.90 1.11 -14.88
C ILE A 35 -16.89 1.11 -13.74
N GLU A 36 -15.60 1.02 -14.06
CA GLU A 36 -14.51 1.02 -13.09
C GLU A 36 -14.32 2.43 -12.49
N THR A 37 -14.56 2.61 -11.19
CA THR A 37 -14.32 3.88 -10.48
C THR A 37 -12.91 3.88 -9.85
N PRO A 38 -12.40 5.03 -9.39
CA PRO A 38 -11.11 5.07 -8.72
C PRO A 38 -11.16 4.33 -7.38
N ASN A 39 -10.21 3.42 -7.14
CA ASN A 39 -10.18 2.63 -5.92
C ASN A 39 -10.15 3.52 -4.67
N ARG A 40 -10.99 3.21 -3.69
CA ARG A 40 -11.02 3.88 -2.39
C ARG A 40 -10.86 2.87 -1.27
N TYR A 41 -10.18 3.27 -0.21
CA TYR A 41 -9.93 2.43 0.96
C TYR A 41 -10.09 3.24 2.25
N VAL A 42 -10.53 2.57 3.30
CA VAL A 42 -10.46 3.06 4.68
C VAL A 42 -9.45 2.23 5.43
N VAL A 43 -8.54 2.89 6.13
CA VAL A 43 -7.60 2.22 7.04
C VAL A 43 -8.15 2.33 8.45
N HIS A 44 -8.26 1.19 9.11
CA HIS A 44 -8.67 1.07 10.49
C HIS A 44 -7.50 0.64 11.38
N ASP A 45 -7.52 1.09 12.62
CA ASP A 45 -6.66 0.55 13.67
C ASP A 45 -7.13 -0.84 14.14
N MET A 46 -6.41 -1.44 15.09
CA MET A 46 -6.76 -2.75 15.66
C MET A 46 -8.12 -2.79 16.39
N TYR A 47 -8.73 -1.63 16.66
CA TYR A 47 -10.04 -1.50 17.30
C TYR A 47 -11.14 -1.13 16.30
N LEU A 48 -10.90 -1.31 15.00
CA LEU A 48 -11.84 -1.00 13.91
C LEU A 48 -12.18 0.49 13.80
N ARG A 49 -11.42 1.39 14.43
CA ARG A 49 -11.63 2.83 14.29
C ARG A 49 -10.94 3.32 13.03
N PRO A 50 -11.62 4.08 12.15
CA PRO A 50 -11.00 4.61 10.95
C PRO A 50 -9.95 5.66 11.35
N ILE A 51 -8.77 5.57 10.75
CA ILE A 51 -7.64 6.49 11.01
C ILE A 51 -7.13 7.18 9.75
N LEU A 52 -7.33 6.58 8.56
CA LEU A 52 -6.97 7.17 7.27
C LEU A 52 -8.00 6.84 6.18
N PHE A 53 -8.17 7.76 5.23
CA PHE A 53 -8.88 7.53 3.98
C PHE A 53 -7.89 7.56 2.82
N CYS A 54 -7.90 6.54 1.98
CA CYS A 54 -7.05 6.46 0.79
C CYS A 54 -7.93 6.51 -0.46
N ALA A 55 -7.60 7.41 -1.39
CA ALA A 55 -8.30 7.50 -2.66
C ALA A 55 -7.28 7.49 -3.80
N GLU A 56 -7.51 6.60 -4.76
CA GLU A 56 -6.73 6.56 -5.98
C GLU A 56 -7.14 7.72 -6.90
N LYS A 57 -6.14 8.37 -7.49
CA LYS A 57 -6.27 9.25 -8.64
C LYS A 57 -5.57 8.58 -9.82
N SER A 58 -6.37 8.16 -10.80
CA SER A 58 -5.89 7.69 -12.09
C SER A 58 -6.52 8.48 -13.23
N ASN A 59 -5.71 8.79 -14.24
CA ASN A 59 -6.20 9.39 -15.47
C ASN A 59 -6.86 8.29 -16.31
N PHE A 60 -8.11 8.51 -16.69
CA PHE A 60 -9.00 7.57 -17.40
C PHE A 60 -8.37 6.96 -18.68
N ILE A 61 -7.41 7.65 -19.31
CA ILE A 61 -6.80 7.27 -20.59
C ILE A 61 -5.69 6.19 -20.44
N SER A 62 -5.14 5.97 -19.23
CA SER A 62 -4.09 4.96 -19.00
C SER A 62 -4.63 3.57 -18.63
N ARG A 63 -5.95 3.37 -18.56
CA ARG A 63 -6.57 2.09 -18.14
C ARG A 63 -6.58 1.04 -19.26
N GLU A 64 -6.75 1.46 -20.51
CA GLU A 64 -6.90 0.54 -21.65
C GLU A 64 -5.59 -0.07 -22.18
N CYS A 65 -4.43 0.58 -21.95
CA CYS A 65 -3.16 0.10 -22.55
C CYS A 65 -2.30 -0.78 -21.63
N CYS A 66 -2.32 -0.59 -20.31
CA CYS A 66 -1.35 -1.23 -19.40
C CYS A 66 -1.99 -2.01 -18.23
N GLY A 67 -3.31 -2.07 -18.11
CA GLY A 67 -4.03 -2.89 -17.11
C GLY A 67 -3.46 -2.73 -15.68
N SER A 68 -3.03 -3.85 -15.07
CA SER A 68 -2.43 -3.87 -13.72
C SER A 68 -1.06 -3.21 -13.62
N GLY A 69 -0.39 -2.94 -14.74
CA GLY A 69 0.90 -2.25 -14.82
C GLY A 69 0.79 -0.73 -14.84
N ARG A 70 -0.39 -0.16 -14.59
CA ARG A 70 -0.62 1.28 -14.69
C ARG A 70 0.03 2.09 -13.57
N ASN A 71 0.43 3.31 -13.94
CA ASN A 71 0.80 4.36 -12.99
C ASN A 71 -0.45 4.84 -12.27
N PHE A 72 -0.31 5.10 -10.97
CA PHE A 72 -1.37 5.69 -10.18
C PHE A 72 -0.78 6.55 -9.08
N THR A 73 -1.58 7.50 -8.63
CA THR A 73 -1.32 8.23 -7.40
C THR A 73 -2.39 7.84 -6.38
N MET A 74 -2.00 7.59 -5.15
CA MET A 74 -2.90 7.38 -4.03
C MET A 74 -2.73 8.54 -3.07
N GLU A 75 -3.80 9.30 -2.87
CA GLU A 75 -3.87 10.34 -1.85
C GLU A 75 -4.39 9.73 -0.56
N ILE A 76 -3.66 9.96 0.52
CA ILE A 76 -4.00 9.45 1.84
C ILE A 76 -4.28 10.64 2.74
N ARG A 77 -5.49 10.69 3.27
CA ARG A 77 -6.04 11.79 4.06
C ARG A 77 -6.35 11.33 5.47
N ASP A 78 -6.26 12.25 6.41
CA ASP A 78 -6.75 12.04 7.77
C ASP A 78 -8.30 12.03 7.82
N MET A 79 -8.85 11.87 9.02
CA MET A 79 -10.30 11.88 9.26
C MET A 79 -10.96 13.24 9.09
N TYR A 80 -10.18 14.32 9.01
CA TYR A 80 -10.66 15.68 8.77
C TYR A 80 -10.56 16.07 7.29
N GLY A 81 -10.06 15.18 6.43
CA GLY A 81 -9.92 15.39 4.99
C GLY A 81 -8.63 16.09 4.58
N ALA A 82 -7.70 16.34 5.51
CA ALA A 82 -6.40 16.91 5.17
C ALA A 82 -5.50 15.85 4.52
N GLU A 83 -4.85 16.20 3.41
CA GLU A 83 -3.87 15.32 2.77
C GLU A 83 -2.63 15.19 3.65
N LEU A 84 -2.31 13.95 4.02
CA LEU A 84 -1.22 13.63 4.95
C LEU A 84 -0.08 12.91 4.23
N MET A 85 -0.43 11.90 3.43
CA MET A 85 0.53 11.10 2.69
C MET A 85 0.12 10.99 1.23
N LYS A 86 1.13 10.77 0.39
CA LYS A 86 0.94 10.54 -1.03
C LYS A 86 1.82 9.38 -1.46
N CYS A 87 1.20 8.38 -2.06
CA CYS A 87 1.94 7.31 -2.73
C CYS A 87 1.83 7.51 -4.23
N TYR A 88 2.93 7.36 -4.95
CA TYR A 88 2.93 7.41 -6.41
C TYR A 88 3.64 6.18 -6.93
N ARG A 89 2.95 5.45 -7.80
CA ARG A 89 3.52 4.31 -8.51
C ARG A 89 3.98 4.78 -9.87
N ASP A 90 5.24 4.51 -10.17
CA ASP A 90 5.78 4.68 -11.49
C ASP A 90 6.26 3.32 -12.00
N ASN A 91 5.53 2.79 -12.96
CA ASN A 91 5.85 1.58 -13.65
C ASN A 91 5.96 1.92 -15.15
N PRO A 92 7.16 1.83 -15.74
CA PRO A 92 7.27 1.92 -17.19
C PRO A 92 6.42 0.79 -17.79
N CYS A 93 5.44 1.11 -18.62
CA CYS A 93 4.67 0.08 -19.32
C CYS A 93 5.67 -0.87 -20.03
N PHE A 94 5.38 -2.17 -19.98
CA PHE A 94 6.25 -3.26 -20.46
C PHE A 94 7.52 -3.54 -19.62
N SER A 95 7.69 -2.92 -18.44
CA SER A 95 8.72 -3.32 -17.48
C SER A 95 8.20 -4.36 -16.48
N CYS A 96 9.09 -5.27 -16.07
CA CYS A 96 8.89 -6.17 -14.93
C CYS A 96 9.35 -5.54 -13.59
N THR A 97 9.89 -4.32 -13.61
CA THR A 97 10.29 -3.57 -12.42
C THR A 97 9.17 -2.67 -11.95
N ASP A 98 8.89 -2.65 -10.65
CA ASP A 98 7.84 -1.82 -10.07
C ASP A 98 8.42 -0.89 -8.99
N PHE A 99 7.94 0.35 -8.94
CA PHE A 99 8.36 1.35 -7.97
C PHE A 99 7.16 2.07 -7.38
N LEU A 100 7.13 2.17 -6.05
CA LEU A 100 6.14 2.95 -5.31
C LEU A 100 6.86 3.87 -4.34
N GLY A 101 6.85 5.17 -4.63
CA GLY A 101 7.36 6.20 -3.73
C GLY A 101 6.29 6.61 -2.73
N THR A 102 6.70 6.86 -1.48
CA THR A 102 5.82 7.35 -0.42
C THR A 102 6.34 8.67 0.14
N GLN A 103 5.42 9.64 0.24
CA GLN A 103 5.66 10.94 0.84
C GLN A 103 4.74 11.17 2.03
N PHE A 104 5.25 11.89 3.02
CA PHE A 104 4.50 12.41 4.16
C PHE A 104 4.65 13.92 4.18
N GLN A 105 3.54 14.66 4.06
CA GLN A 105 3.52 16.13 3.97
C GLN A 105 4.54 16.70 2.97
N GLY A 106 4.66 16.04 1.80
CA GLY A 106 5.60 16.41 0.73
C GLY A 106 7.04 15.94 0.90
N GLN A 107 7.42 15.39 2.07
CA GLN A 107 8.75 14.82 2.30
C GLN A 107 8.79 13.35 1.90
N GLN A 108 9.78 12.93 1.12
CA GLN A 108 9.98 11.52 0.77
C GLN A 108 10.37 10.71 2.02
N ILE A 109 9.55 9.71 2.38
CA ILE A 109 9.77 8.87 3.57
C ILE A 109 10.15 7.42 3.24
N GLY A 110 9.88 6.98 2.01
CA GLY A 110 10.25 5.64 1.60
C GLY A 110 10.04 5.35 0.13
N LEU A 111 10.54 4.18 -0.27
CA LEU A 111 10.42 3.62 -1.61
C LEU A 111 10.24 2.11 -1.48
N MET A 112 9.16 1.58 -2.06
CA MET A 112 9.06 0.16 -2.36
C MET A 112 9.57 -0.07 -3.79
N LYS A 113 10.41 -1.08 -3.97
CA LYS A 113 10.84 -1.53 -5.30
C LYS A 113 10.68 -3.03 -5.48
N LYS A 114 10.32 -3.45 -6.69
CA LYS A 114 10.39 -4.84 -7.15
C LYS A 114 11.28 -4.89 -8.38
N GLU A 115 12.35 -5.68 -8.33
CA GLU A 115 13.25 -5.88 -9.47
C GLU A 115 12.79 -7.09 -10.30
N CYS A 116 13.18 -7.11 -11.57
CA CYS A 116 12.89 -8.25 -12.44
C CYS A 116 13.54 -9.51 -11.85
N CYS A 117 12.79 -10.61 -11.80
CA CYS A 117 13.23 -11.89 -11.26
C CYS A 117 13.51 -11.89 -9.74
N ASP A 118 13.19 -10.82 -9.01
CA ASP A 118 13.22 -10.83 -7.54
C ASP A 118 11.91 -11.36 -6.98
N GLY A 119 12.03 -12.36 -6.11
CA GLY A 119 10.89 -12.93 -5.39
C GLY A 119 10.32 -11.97 -4.35
N ASP A 120 11.14 -11.04 -3.85
CA ASP A 120 10.81 -10.19 -2.71
C ASP A 120 10.63 -8.73 -3.15
N PHE A 121 9.66 -8.02 -2.56
CA PHE A 121 9.59 -6.57 -2.65
C PHE A 121 10.52 -5.96 -1.60
N LYS A 122 11.28 -4.94 -1.97
CA LYS A 122 12.23 -4.25 -1.08
C LYS A 122 11.64 -2.91 -0.64
N LEU A 123 11.41 -2.75 0.66
CA LEU A 123 10.97 -1.51 1.29
C LEU A 123 12.18 -0.76 1.85
N LEU A 124 12.44 0.43 1.33
CA LEU A 124 13.53 1.30 1.73
C LEU A 124 12.94 2.51 2.46
N GLY A 125 13.23 2.65 3.76
CA GLY A 125 12.92 3.87 4.51
C GLY A 125 13.93 4.97 4.21
N ALA A 126 13.48 6.22 4.18
CA ALA A 126 14.38 7.36 3.97
C ALA A 126 15.44 7.43 5.09
N GLY A 127 16.71 7.48 4.70
CA GLY A 127 17.85 7.47 5.62
C GLY A 127 18.21 6.08 6.18
N CYS A 128 17.55 5.01 5.72
CA CYS A 128 17.90 3.63 6.02
C CYS A 128 18.62 2.97 4.82
N ASN A 129 19.77 2.34 5.08
CA ASN A 129 20.53 1.61 4.06
C ASN A 129 20.13 0.13 3.98
N GLN A 130 19.27 -0.33 4.91
CA GLN A 130 18.87 -1.72 5.03
C GLN A 130 17.37 -1.83 4.72
N PRO A 131 16.99 -2.53 3.64
CA PRO A 131 15.59 -2.69 3.30
C PRO A 131 14.90 -3.72 4.19
N LEU A 132 13.59 -3.55 4.38
CA LEU A 132 12.72 -4.67 4.74
C LEU A 132 12.34 -5.42 3.45
N LEU A 133 12.16 -6.73 3.56
CA LEU A 133 11.80 -7.61 2.47
C LEU A 133 10.38 -8.10 2.67
N ILE A 134 9.47 -7.83 1.73
CA ILE A 134 8.16 -8.48 1.69
C ILE A 134 8.30 -9.67 0.75
N ARG A 135 8.26 -10.87 1.31
CA ARG A 135 8.43 -12.09 0.52
C ARG A 135 7.13 -12.49 -0.15
N SER A 136 7.20 -12.76 -1.46
CA SER A 136 6.07 -13.37 -2.16
C SER A 136 5.95 -14.85 -1.73
N PRO A 137 4.75 -15.35 -1.46
CA PRO A 137 4.55 -16.77 -1.17
C PRO A 137 5.01 -17.61 -2.37
N CYS A 138 5.63 -18.77 -2.11
CA CYS A 138 6.31 -19.58 -3.13
C CYS A 138 5.37 -20.21 -4.18
N CYS A 139 4.06 -20.10 -4.00
CA CYS A 139 3.06 -20.72 -4.85
C CYS A 139 1.81 -19.84 -4.96
N ALA A 140 1.72 -19.02 -6.00
CA ALA A 140 0.53 -18.22 -6.28
C ALA A 140 -0.70 -19.08 -6.68
N SER A 141 -0.47 -20.32 -7.13
CA SER A 141 -1.50 -21.29 -7.55
C SER A 141 -1.97 -22.24 -6.45
N CYS A 142 -1.35 -22.19 -5.26
CA CYS A 142 -1.74 -23.01 -4.13
C CYS A 142 -2.94 -22.32 -3.48
N GLY A 143 -4.16 -22.76 -3.83
CA GLY A 143 -5.39 -22.21 -3.29
C GLY A 143 -5.34 -22.05 -1.77
N GLY A 144 -5.61 -20.82 -1.29
CA GLY A 144 -5.54 -20.45 0.12
C GLY A 144 -5.24 -18.97 0.32
N THR A 145 -5.44 -18.48 1.55
CA THR A 145 -5.06 -17.12 1.97
C THR A 145 -3.54 -16.97 1.87
N GLN A 146 -3.10 -16.10 0.96
CA GLN A 146 -1.67 -15.83 0.74
C GLN A 146 -1.14 -14.87 1.81
N ILE A 147 -0.24 -15.35 2.66
CA ILE A 147 0.45 -14.53 3.66
C ILE A 147 1.77 -14.03 3.06
N PHE A 148 2.02 -12.74 3.19
CA PHE A 148 3.23 -12.07 2.75
C PHE A 148 4.04 -11.67 3.98
N PRO A 149 5.04 -12.46 4.41
CA PRO A 149 5.83 -12.12 5.58
C PRO A 149 6.75 -10.93 5.26
N VAL A 150 6.84 -10.01 6.23
CA VAL A 150 7.76 -8.88 6.23
C VAL A 150 8.98 -9.28 7.04
N LEU A 151 10.14 -9.30 6.39
CA LEU A 151 11.42 -9.73 6.94
C LEU A 151 12.38 -8.54 6.99
N THR A 152 13.34 -8.60 7.91
CA THR A 152 14.56 -7.79 7.82
C THR A 152 15.46 -8.31 6.69
N TYR A 153 16.45 -7.53 6.28
CA TYR A 153 17.44 -7.96 5.29
C TYR A 153 18.25 -9.22 5.71
N THR A 154 18.29 -9.55 7.01
CA THR A 154 18.91 -10.77 7.54
C THR A 154 17.96 -11.97 7.57
N GLY A 155 16.69 -11.80 7.17
CA GLY A 155 15.69 -12.86 7.12
C GLY A 155 14.85 -13.03 8.39
N ILE A 156 15.02 -12.17 9.41
CA ILE A 156 14.20 -12.20 10.63
C ILE A 156 12.81 -11.62 10.33
N LYS A 157 11.74 -12.35 10.64
CA LYS A 157 10.35 -11.88 10.49
C LYS A 157 10.02 -10.79 11.51
N VAL A 158 9.49 -9.68 11.03
CA VAL A 158 9.05 -8.52 11.84
C VAL A 158 7.56 -8.22 11.69
N GLY A 159 6.90 -8.80 10.69
CA GLY A 159 5.47 -8.65 10.47
C GLY A 159 4.97 -9.52 9.32
N GLU A 160 3.71 -9.31 8.94
CA GLU A 160 3.10 -9.96 7.78
C GLU A 160 1.94 -9.12 7.24
N ILE A 161 1.61 -9.34 5.97
CA ILE A 161 0.42 -8.83 5.30
C ILE A 161 -0.40 -10.05 4.90
N SER A 162 -1.66 -10.09 5.27
CA SER A 162 -2.56 -11.20 4.94
C SER A 162 -3.94 -10.66 4.53
N PRO A 163 -4.56 -11.25 3.50
CA PRO A 163 -5.94 -10.93 3.18
C PRO A 163 -6.84 -11.46 4.30
N THR A 164 -7.75 -10.61 4.77
CA THR A 164 -8.79 -10.98 5.73
C THR A 164 -10.14 -10.83 5.05
N THR A 165 -10.86 -11.94 4.86
CA THR A 165 -12.23 -11.91 4.38
C THR A 165 -13.16 -11.77 5.58
N PHE A 166 -13.75 -10.59 5.75
CA PHE A 166 -14.87 -10.44 6.68
C PHE A 166 -16.12 -10.98 5.99
N HIS A 167 -16.61 -12.15 6.43
CA HIS A 167 -17.97 -12.58 6.13
C HIS A 167 -18.90 -11.74 7.02
N GLN A 168 -19.48 -10.68 6.44
CA GLN A 168 -20.65 -10.03 7.03
C GLN A 168 -21.83 -10.99 6.88
N PHE A 169 -22.36 -11.49 8.00
CA PHE A 169 -23.63 -12.22 8.05
C PHE A 169 -24.82 -11.24 8.01
#